data_AF-A0A1V1PBQ3-F1
#
_entry.id   AF-A0A1V1PBQ3-F1
#
_cell.length_a   1.000
_cell.length_b   1.000
_cell.length_c   1.000
_cell.angle_alpha   90.00
_cell.angle_beta   90.00
_cell.angle_gamma   90.00
#
_symmetry.space_group_name_H-M   'P 1'
#
loop_
_entity.id
_entity.type
_entity.pdbx_description
1 polymer ?
#
loop_
_entity_poly.entity_id
_entity_poly.type
_entity_poly.pdbx_seq_one_letter_code
_entity_poly.pdbx_strand_id
1 'polypeptide(L)'
;MLYRIKCCWSSVWSLRSISYCQRIGVPPQSINMAILIQKTIFVRVSGVIFTCDPLTLNSESIIIEASTKQKTVVSGCISPDFYKLSKELFDIQIIKLKTDKRSLSENDLLWLWTTAKRIAEHFNNPQEIEWAIDKNNLLYILQTRPIIVKR
;
A
#
# COMPACT_ATOMS: atom_id res chain seq x y z
N MET A 1 -15.56 -4.84 -20.11
CA MET A 1 -14.24 -4.19 -19.92
C MET A 1 -14.23 -2.74 -20.42
N LEU A 2 -14.53 -2.49 -21.70
CA LEU A 2 -14.55 -1.13 -22.30
C LEU A 2 -15.36 -0.09 -21.50
N TYR A 3 -16.52 -0.47 -20.97
CA TYR A 3 -17.31 0.41 -20.10
C TYR A 3 -16.51 0.89 -18.87
N ARG A 4 -15.77 -0.01 -18.20
CA ARG A 4 -14.97 0.37 -17.02
C ARG A 4 -13.78 1.26 -17.38
N ILE A 5 -13.18 1.05 -18.56
CA ILE A 5 -12.13 1.93 -19.09
C ILE A 5 -12.70 3.34 -19.28
N LYS A 6 -13.88 3.47 -19.91
CA LYS A 6 -14.57 4.76 -20.05
C LYS A 6 -14.90 5.39 -18.69
N CYS A 7 -15.35 4.60 -17.71
CA CYS A 7 -15.58 5.11 -16.34
C CYS A 7 -14.29 5.65 -15.70
N CYS A 8 -13.17 4.94 -15.82
CA CYS A 8 -11.87 5.40 -15.32
C CYS A 8 -11.47 6.72 -15.97
N TRP A 9 -11.53 6.83 -17.30
CA TRP A 9 -11.29 8.12 -17.97
C TRP A 9 -12.23 9.20 -17.47
N SER A 10 -13.54 8.91 -17.37
CA SER A 10 -14.52 9.88 -16.90
C SER A 10 -14.26 10.40 -15.47
N SER A 11 -13.51 9.67 -14.65
CA SER A 11 -13.19 10.06 -13.27
C SER A 11 -12.32 11.33 -13.16
N VAL A 12 -11.61 11.71 -14.23
CA VAL A 12 -10.89 12.99 -14.33
C VAL A 12 -11.85 14.17 -14.19
N TRP A 13 -13.09 14.02 -14.64
CA TRP A 13 -14.13 15.07 -14.59
C TRP A 13 -15.02 14.98 -13.35
N SER A 14 -14.64 14.18 -12.34
CA SER A 14 -15.34 14.22 -11.06
C SER A 14 -15.15 15.58 -10.37
N LEU A 15 -16.12 16.00 -9.55
CA LEU A 15 -16.02 17.25 -8.77
C LEU A 15 -14.71 17.36 -8.00
N ARG A 16 -14.30 16.27 -7.34
CA ARG A 16 -13.06 16.22 -6.55
C ARG A 16 -11.82 16.43 -7.43
N SER A 17 -11.77 15.80 -8.60
CA SER A 17 -10.67 15.93 -9.54
C SER A 17 -10.60 17.36 -10.11
N ILE A 18 -11.73 17.92 -10.55
CA ILE A 18 -11.81 19.29 -11.09
C ILE A 18 -11.38 20.31 -10.03
N SER A 19 -11.89 20.21 -8.79
CA SER A 19 -11.48 21.12 -7.72
C SER A 19 -9.99 21.01 -7.38
N TYR A 20 -9.40 19.80 -7.47
CA TYR A 20 -7.95 19.64 -7.29
C TYR A 20 -7.16 20.29 -8.42
N CYS A 21 -7.56 20.05 -9.67
CA CYS A 21 -6.98 20.64 -10.87
C CYS A 21 -6.96 22.18 -10.80
N GLN A 22 -8.08 22.78 -10.39
CA GLN A 22 -8.19 24.23 -10.15
C GLN A 22 -7.20 24.72 -9.08
N ARG A 23 -7.05 24.01 -7.96
CA ARG A 23 -6.13 24.39 -6.89
C ARG A 23 -4.66 24.41 -7.32
N ILE A 24 -4.27 23.51 -8.23
CA ILE A 24 -2.89 23.41 -8.73
C ILE A 24 -2.69 24.10 -10.08
N GLY A 25 -3.70 24.81 -10.60
CA GLY A 25 -3.61 25.56 -11.85
C GLY A 25 -3.50 24.70 -13.11
N VAL A 26 -3.93 23.43 -13.07
CA VAL A 26 -3.87 22.50 -14.20
C VAL A 26 -5.26 22.37 -14.84
N PRO A 27 -5.43 22.63 -16.15
CA PRO A 27 -6.69 22.37 -16.83
C PRO A 27 -7.03 20.87 -16.89
N PRO A 28 -8.27 20.42 -16.58
CA PRO A 28 -8.62 19.01 -16.69
C PRO A 28 -8.41 18.41 -18.10
N GLN A 29 -8.55 19.22 -19.14
CA GLN A 29 -8.38 18.82 -20.54
C GLN A 29 -6.93 18.47 -20.90
N SER A 30 -5.95 18.99 -20.14
CA SER A 30 -4.53 18.69 -20.37
C SER A 30 -4.06 17.43 -19.64
N ILE A 31 -4.95 16.71 -18.96
CA ILE A 31 -4.60 15.48 -18.23
C ILE A 31 -4.66 14.28 -19.17
N ASN A 32 -3.51 13.63 -19.37
CA ASN A 32 -3.43 12.34 -20.03
C ASN A 32 -3.49 11.21 -19.00
N MET A 33 -4.51 10.35 -19.07
CA MET A 33 -4.68 9.22 -18.16
C MET A 33 -4.32 7.90 -18.85
N ALA A 34 -3.33 7.20 -18.29
CA ALA A 34 -3.08 5.79 -18.56
C ALA A 34 -3.93 4.90 -17.64
N ILE A 35 -4.39 3.75 -18.14
CA ILE A 35 -5.15 2.77 -17.36
C ILE A 35 -4.36 1.48 -17.28
N LEU A 36 -3.97 1.09 -16.08
CA LEU A 36 -3.36 -0.21 -15.78
C LEU A 36 -4.46 -1.26 -15.60
N ILE A 37 -4.37 -2.36 -16.33
CA ILE A 37 -5.27 -3.51 -16.19
C ILE A 37 -4.45 -4.68 -15.64
N GLN A 38 -4.68 -5.02 -14.37
CA GLN A 38 -3.99 -6.10 -13.67
C GLN A 38 -4.94 -7.26 -13.40
N LYS A 39 -4.40 -8.48 -13.41
CA LYS A 39 -5.14 -9.67 -13.00
C LYS A 39 -5.52 -9.56 -11.52
N THR A 40 -6.79 -9.84 -11.20
CA THR A 40 -7.26 -9.89 -9.81
C THR A 40 -6.61 -11.04 -9.06
N ILE A 41 -6.15 -10.76 -7.84
CA ILE A 41 -5.53 -11.73 -6.94
C ILE A 41 -6.55 -12.12 -5.87
N PHE A 42 -6.78 -13.43 -5.70
CA PHE A 42 -7.64 -13.94 -4.64
C PHE A 42 -6.83 -14.08 -3.34
N VAL A 43 -6.85 -13.02 -2.54
CA VAL A 43 -5.99 -12.90 -1.37
C VAL A 43 -6.49 -13.67 -0.15
N ARG A 44 -5.55 -14.19 0.64
CA ARG A 44 -5.73 -14.59 2.05
C ARG A 44 -5.57 -13.38 2.96
N VAL A 45 -4.55 -12.56 2.70
CA VAL A 45 -4.24 -11.32 3.43
C VAL A 45 -3.70 -10.30 2.44
N SER A 46 -4.02 -9.03 2.65
CA SER A 46 -3.44 -7.91 1.89
C SER A 46 -3.19 -6.74 2.82
N GLY A 47 -2.36 -5.81 2.38
CA GLY A 47 -1.96 -4.73 3.25
C GLY A 47 -1.10 -3.68 2.60
N VAL A 48 -0.54 -2.83 3.46
CA VAL A 48 0.42 -1.78 3.10
C VAL A 48 1.65 -1.95 3.97
N ILE A 49 2.84 -1.76 3.39
CA ILE A 49 4.10 -1.63 4.12
C ILE A 49 4.60 -0.21 3.94
N PHE A 50 5.04 0.40 5.04
CA PHE A 50 5.83 1.62 5.02
C PHE A 50 7.26 1.27 5.42
N THR A 51 8.24 1.60 4.57
CA THR A 51 9.65 1.35 4.88
C THR A 51 10.29 2.45 5.72
N CYS A 52 9.50 3.36 6.26
CA CYS A 52 9.83 4.24 7.37
C CYS A 52 8.53 4.52 8.12
N ASP A 53 8.63 5.06 9.32
CA ASP A 53 7.45 5.57 10.02
C ASP A 53 6.89 6.77 9.23
N PRO A 54 5.64 6.72 8.71
CA PRO A 54 5.09 7.80 7.89
C PRO A 54 4.73 9.05 8.70
N LEU A 55 4.66 8.96 10.04
CA LEU A 55 4.36 10.08 10.93
C LEU A 55 5.64 10.78 11.40
N THR A 56 6.65 10.00 11.80
CA THR A 56 7.91 10.53 12.36
C THR A 56 9.06 10.56 11.37
N LEU A 57 8.93 9.86 10.24
CA LEU A 57 9.95 9.67 9.21
C LEU A 57 11.20 8.93 9.68
N ASN A 58 11.09 8.29 10.84
CA ASN A 58 12.12 7.42 11.35
C ASN A 58 12.30 6.23 10.40
N SER A 59 13.51 6.14 9.82
CA SER A 59 13.90 5.10 8.86
C SER A 59 14.36 3.79 9.50
N GLU A 60 14.42 3.68 10.82
CA GLU A 60 14.91 2.47 11.52
C GLU A 60 13.90 1.34 11.55
N SER A 61 12.63 1.63 11.25
CA SER A 61 11.56 0.66 11.32
C SER A 61 10.76 0.53 10.02
N ILE A 62 10.21 -0.67 9.83
CA ILE A 62 9.23 -1.01 8.82
C ILE A 62 7.88 -1.19 9.54
N ILE A 63 6.84 -0.54 9.02
CA ILE A 63 5.49 -0.68 9.53
C ILE A 63 4.69 -1.50 8.53
N ILE A 64 3.99 -2.53 9.01
CA ILE A 64 3.15 -3.41 8.19
C ILE A 64 1.72 -3.33 8.71
N GLU A 65 0.81 -2.93 7.84
CA GLU A 65 -0.62 -3.00 8.06
C GLU A 65 -1.19 -4.18 7.29
N ALA A 66 -1.97 -5.04 7.94
CA ALA A 66 -2.50 -6.26 7.33
C ALA A 66 -4.01 -6.45 7.58
N SER A 67 -4.72 -6.94 6.57
CA SER A 67 -6.14 -7.26 6.66
C SER A 67 -6.50 -8.52 5.88
N THR A 68 -7.35 -9.36 6.46
CA THR A 68 -7.84 -10.61 5.87
C THR A 68 -9.01 -10.43 4.90
N LYS A 69 -9.54 -9.21 4.76
CA LYS A 69 -10.65 -8.92 3.84
C LYS A 69 -10.13 -8.37 2.51
N GLN A 70 -10.70 -8.85 1.39
CA GLN A 70 -10.39 -8.38 0.02
C GLN A 70 -10.66 -6.89 -0.23
N LYS A 71 -11.49 -6.24 0.59
CA LYS A 71 -11.68 -4.79 0.53
C LYS A 71 -10.64 -4.13 1.42
N THR A 72 -9.78 -3.37 0.78
CA THR A 72 -8.58 -2.71 1.27
C THR A 72 -8.80 -1.82 2.50
N VAL A 73 -7.73 -1.74 3.29
CA VAL A 73 -7.46 -0.71 4.34
C VAL A 73 -7.63 0.72 3.79
N VAL A 74 -7.46 0.89 2.47
CA VAL A 74 -7.60 2.16 1.71
C VAL A 74 -8.98 2.83 1.85
N SER A 75 -10.03 2.07 2.18
CA SER A 75 -11.36 2.64 2.43
C SER A 75 -11.57 3.17 3.85
N GLY A 76 -10.62 2.96 4.77
CA GLY A 76 -10.71 3.36 6.18
C GLY A 76 -11.78 2.60 6.99
N CYS A 77 -12.62 1.78 6.35
CA CYS A 77 -13.73 1.08 7.00
C CYS A 77 -13.33 -0.21 7.74
N ILE A 78 -12.05 -0.62 7.70
CA ILE A 78 -11.58 -1.86 8.30
C ILE A 78 -10.31 -1.56 9.10
N SER A 79 -10.33 -1.78 10.42
CA SER A 79 -9.13 -1.74 11.26
C SER A 79 -8.20 -2.89 10.86
N PRO A 80 -6.97 -2.62 10.40
CA PRO A 80 -5.97 -3.66 10.13
C PRO A 80 -5.26 -4.09 11.44
N ASP A 81 -4.51 -5.18 11.33
CA ASP A 81 -3.43 -5.50 12.28
C ASP A 81 -2.22 -4.63 11.96
N PHE A 82 -1.49 -4.20 12.99
CA PHE A 82 -0.33 -3.33 12.90
C PHE A 82 0.89 -4.02 13.51
N TYR A 83 1.92 -4.16 12.69
CA TYR A 83 3.23 -4.70 13.08
C TYR A 83 4.30 -3.64 12.83
N LYS A 84 5.24 -3.52 13.76
CA LYS A 84 6.44 -2.70 13.63
C LYS A 84 7.65 -3.62 13.71
N LEU A 85 8.51 -3.56 12.71
CA LEU A 85 9.72 -4.39 12.62
C LEU A 85 10.95 -3.49 12.55
N SER A 86 12.02 -3.84 13.26
CA SER A 86 13.32 -3.16 13.10
C SER A 86 13.93 -3.51 11.74
N LYS A 87 14.64 -2.58 11.10
CA LYS A 87 15.35 -2.84 9.83
C LYS A 87 16.69 -3.55 10.00
N GLU A 88 17.34 -3.37 11.15
CA GLU A 88 18.63 -3.98 11.45
C GLU A 88 18.44 -5.42 11.91
N LEU A 89 17.55 -5.59 12.90
CA LEU A 89 17.24 -6.86 13.52
C LEU A 89 15.82 -7.24 13.11
N PHE A 90 15.59 -8.48 12.67
CA PHE A 90 14.25 -8.99 12.41
C PHE A 90 13.51 -9.23 13.74
N ASP A 91 13.22 -8.13 14.45
CA ASP A 91 12.46 -8.10 15.70
C ASP A 91 11.04 -7.63 15.41
N ILE A 92 10.05 -8.40 15.89
CA ILE A 92 8.64 -8.20 15.56
C ILE A 92 7.93 -7.62 16.78
N GLN A 93 7.47 -6.38 16.66
CA GLN A 93 6.62 -5.72 17.65
C GLN A 93 5.18 -5.65 17.13
N ILE A 94 4.27 -6.27 17.87
CA ILE A 94 2.83 -6.23 17.56
C ILE A 94 2.24 -5.02 18.25
N ILE A 95 1.90 -3.99 17.46
CA ILE A 95 1.38 -2.73 17.99
C ILE A 95 -0.11 -2.86 18.26
N LYS A 96 -0.85 -3.51 17.35
CA LYS A 96 -2.29 -3.68 17.46
C LYS A 96 -2.75 -4.88 16.65
N LEU A 97 -3.62 -5.68 17.23
CA LEU A 97 -4.38 -6.69 16.50
C LEU A 97 -5.86 -6.31 16.50
N LYS A 98 -6.54 -6.60 15.39
CA LYS A 98 -7.98 -6.45 15.28
C LYS A 98 -8.72 -7.54 16.07
N THR A 99 -8.16 -8.74 16.09
CA THR A 99 -8.69 -9.92 16.77
C THR A 99 -7.56 -10.61 17.53
N ASP A 100 -7.88 -11.49 18.48
CA ASP A 100 -6.85 -12.26 19.20
C ASP A 100 -6.00 -13.17 18.30
N LYS A 101 -6.48 -13.43 17.06
CA LYS A 101 -5.74 -14.13 16.03
C LYS A 101 -5.00 -13.15 15.11
N ARG A 102 -3.68 -13.35 14.97
CA ARG A 102 -2.82 -12.64 14.00
C ARG A 102 -3.25 -12.96 12.57
N SER A 103 -3.32 -11.94 11.71
CA SER A 103 -3.53 -12.14 10.26
C SER A 103 -2.30 -12.72 9.56
N LEU A 104 -1.10 -12.44 10.06
CA LEU A 104 0.18 -12.88 9.48
C LEU A 104 0.92 -13.86 10.39
N SER A 105 1.56 -14.86 9.77
CA SER A 105 2.56 -15.71 10.42
C SER A 105 3.93 -15.02 10.47
N GLU A 106 4.85 -15.54 11.28
CA GLU A 106 6.23 -15.03 11.32
C GLU A 106 6.94 -15.17 9.96
N ASN A 107 6.69 -16.27 9.24
CA ASN A 107 7.18 -16.44 7.88
C ASN A 107 6.64 -15.36 6.94
N ASP A 108 5.33 -15.05 7.00
CA ASP A 108 4.78 -13.97 6.18
C ASP A 108 5.49 -12.64 6.48
N LEU A 109 5.68 -12.32 7.76
CA LEU A 109 6.36 -11.10 8.21
C LEU A 109 7.81 -11.05 7.73
N LEU A 110 8.53 -12.18 7.74
CA LEU A 110 9.90 -12.27 7.24
C LEU A 110 9.98 -11.99 5.74
N TRP A 111 9.06 -12.58 4.96
CA TRP A 111 9.00 -12.36 3.51
C TRP A 111 8.64 -10.92 3.16
N LEU A 112 7.69 -10.33 3.88
CA LEU A 112 7.32 -8.93 3.71
C LEU A 112 8.47 -8.00 4.07
N TRP A 113 9.14 -8.24 5.22
CA TRP A 113 10.28 -7.44 5.69
C TRP A 113 11.46 -7.48 4.71
N THR A 114 11.88 -8.67 4.30
CA THR A 114 12.98 -8.85 3.33
C THR A 114 12.66 -8.19 1.99
N THR A 115 11.44 -8.38 1.49
CA THR A 115 11.01 -7.77 0.22
C THR A 115 10.94 -6.25 0.30
N ALA A 116 10.42 -5.70 1.40
CA ALA A 116 10.32 -4.27 1.60
C ALA A 116 11.70 -3.59 1.67
N LYS A 117 12.68 -4.21 2.35
CA LYS A 117 14.07 -3.72 2.36
C LYS A 117 14.66 -3.67 0.95
N ARG A 118 14.53 -4.76 0.19
CA ARG A 118 15.04 -4.84 -1.19
C ARG A 118 14.40 -3.79 -2.11
N ILE A 119 13.11 -3.52 -1.95
CA ILE A 119 12.41 -2.49 -2.73
C ILE A 119 12.91 -1.08 -2.35
N ALA A 120 13.03 -0.77 -1.06
CA ALA A 120 13.55 0.53 -0.62
C ALA A 120 15.01 0.76 -1.06
N GLU A 121 15.85 -0.27 -0.97
CA GLU A 121 17.23 -0.24 -1.47
C GLU A 121 17.27 0.00 -2.99
N HIS A 122 16.39 -0.67 -3.76
CA HIS A 122 16.32 -0.50 -5.20
C HIS A 122 15.97 0.94 -5.62
N PHE A 123 15.01 1.59 -4.94
CA PHE A 123 14.60 2.97 -5.25
C PHE A 123 15.42 4.05 -4.54
N ASN A 124 16.31 3.66 -3.63
CA ASN A 124 17.15 4.56 -2.83
C ASN A 124 16.36 5.66 -2.08
N ASN A 125 15.14 5.33 -1.63
CA ASN A 125 14.28 6.20 -0.83
C ASN A 125 13.21 5.36 -0.10
N PRO A 126 12.57 5.89 0.97
CA PRO A 126 11.50 5.18 1.64
C PRO A 126 10.28 4.99 0.74
N GLN A 127 9.67 3.80 0.81
CA GLN A 127 8.58 3.35 -0.03
C GLN A 127 7.34 3.01 0.80
N GLU A 128 6.19 3.32 0.22
CA GLU A 128 4.89 2.78 0.59
C GLU A 128 4.53 1.71 -0.44
N ILE A 129 4.33 0.49 0.03
CA ILE A 129 4.21 -0.71 -0.80
C ILE A 129 2.87 -1.37 -0.52
N GLU A 130 2.03 -1.49 -1.55
CA GLU A 130 0.81 -2.28 -1.50
C GLU A 130 1.11 -3.72 -1.87
N TRP A 131 0.66 -4.66 -1.05
CA TRP A 131 0.98 -6.08 -1.20
C TRP A 131 -0.23 -6.98 -0.94
N ALA A 132 -0.12 -8.21 -1.44
CA ALA A 132 -1.10 -9.26 -1.29
C ALA A 132 -0.43 -10.62 -1.13
N ILE A 133 -0.94 -11.45 -0.24
CA ILE A 133 -0.58 -12.87 -0.12
C ILE A 133 -1.80 -13.69 -0.53
N ASP A 134 -1.64 -14.56 -1.52
CA ASP A 134 -2.72 -15.43 -1.99
C ASP A 134 -2.97 -16.63 -1.06
N LYS A 135 -3.93 -17.47 -1.41
CA LYS A 135 -4.26 -18.70 -0.65
C LYS A 135 -3.15 -19.76 -0.68
N ASN A 136 -2.20 -19.66 -1.60
CA ASN A 136 -1.05 -20.55 -1.75
C ASN A 136 0.22 -19.99 -1.10
N ASN A 137 0.10 -18.90 -0.32
CA ASN A 137 1.20 -18.18 0.32
C ASN A 137 2.20 -17.54 -0.66
N LEU A 138 1.76 -17.23 -1.88
CA LEU A 138 2.54 -16.43 -2.81
C LEU A 138 2.36 -14.94 -2.51
N LEU A 139 3.47 -14.24 -2.32
CA LEU A 139 3.53 -12.80 -2.14
C LEU A 139 3.51 -12.09 -3.51
N TYR A 140 2.63 -11.10 -3.64
CA TYR A 140 2.50 -10.21 -4.77
C TYR A 140 2.67 -8.76 -4.33
N ILE A 141 3.45 -8.00 -5.09
CA ILE A 141 3.54 -6.55 -4.98
C ILE A 141 2.57 -5.94 -6.00
N LEU A 142 1.67 -5.07 -5.52
CA LEU A 142 0.62 -4.45 -6.33
C LEU A 142 1.03 -3.07 -6.81
N GLN A 143 1.60 -2.27 -5.91
CA GLN A 143 2.05 -0.92 -6.16
C GLN A 143 3.21 -0.58 -5.22
N THR A 144 4.12 0.27 -5.66
CA THR A 144 5.09 0.94 -4.80
C THR A 144 5.13 2.42 -5.15
N ARG A 145 5.30 3.27 -4.15
CA ARG A 145 5.47 4.72 -4.35
C ARG A 145 6.39 5.30 -3.28
N PRO A 146 7.14 6.37 -3.58
CA PRO A 146 7.95 7.05 -2.59
C PRO A 146 7.07 7.65 -1.49
N ILE A 147 7.54 7.58 -0.25
CA ILE A 147 6.98 8.34 0.87
C ILE A 147 7.52 9.76 0.76
N ILE A 148 6.68 10.66 0.24
CA ILE A 148 7.02 12.08 0.10
C ILE A 148 6.44 12.85 1.28
N VAL A 149 7.32 13.49 2.02
CA VAL A 149 6.97 14.43 3.08
C VAL A 149 6.76 15.79 2.43
N LYS A 150 5.57 16.37 2.57
CA LYS A 150 5.40 17.79 2.27
C LYS A 150 6.21 18.56 3.31
N ARG A 151 7.34 19.12 2.89
CA ARG A 151 8.02 20.19 3.62
C ARG A 151 7.18 21.46 3.56
#